data_AF-A0A497HIL7-F1
#
_entry.id   AF-A0A497HIL7-F1
#
_cell.length_a   1.000
_cell.length_b   1.000
_cell.length_c   1.000
_cell.angle_alpha   90.00
_cell.angle_beta   90.00
_cell.angle_gamma   90.00
#
_symmetry.space_group_name_H-M   'P 1'
#
loop_
_entity.id
_entity.type
_entity.pdbx_description
1 polymer ?
#
loop_
_entity_poly.entity_id
_entity_poly.type
_entity_poly.pdbx_seq_one_letter_code
_entity_poly.pdbx_strand_id
1 'polypeptide(L)' 'MGKDLIERIREIEEEIRRTPYNKATQHHIGRLKAKLAKLKEELEARKSKRKSREGFAIK' A
#
# COMPACT_ATOMS: atom_id res chain seq x y z
N MET A 1 -1.31 -13.23 -14.63
CA MET A 1 -1.73 -11.84 -14.38
C MET A 1 -1.56 -11.57 -12.89
N GLY A 2 -0.47 -10.88 -12.51
CA GLY A 2 -0.34 -10.43 -11.13
C GLY A 2 -1.23 -9.22 -10.93
N LYS A 3 -2.16 -9.26 -9.96
CA LYS A 3 -2.94 -8.08 -9.57
C LYS A 3 -1.97 -6.93 -9.30
N ASP A 4 -2.19 -5.80 -9.97
CA ASP A 4 -1.34 -4.63 -9.78
C ASP A 4 -1.40 -4.19 -8.31
N LEU A 5 -0.28 -3.70 -7.76
CA LEU A 5 -0.22 -3.21 -6.37
C LEU A 5 -1.32 -2.18 -6.09
N ILE A 6 -1.70 -1.41 -7.10
CA ILE A 6 -2.77 -0.41 -7.08
C ILE A 6 -4.14 -1.08 -6.86
N GLU A 7 -4.42 -2.19 -7.54
CA GLU A 7 -5.66 -2.95 -7.35
C GLU A 7 -5.73 -3.51 -5.92
N ARG A 8 -4.62 -4.06 -5.43
CA ARG A 8 -4.54 -4.60 -4.06
C ARG A 8 -4.79 -3.53 -3.00
N ILE A 9 -4.28 -2.32 -3.23
CA ILE A 9 -4.52 -1.15 -2.37
C ILE A 9 -6.00 -0.77 -2.39
N ARG A 10 -6.63 -0.70 -3.56
CA ARG A 10 -8.06 -0.37 -3.71
C ARG A 10 -8.96 -1.39 -3.03
N GLU A 11 -8.70 -2.69 -3.22
CA GLU A 11 -9.45 -3.76 -2.57
C GLU A 11 -9.44 -3.63 -1.04
N ILE A 12 -8.28 -3.32 -0.45
CA ILE A 12 -8.14 -3.14 1.00
C ILE A 12 -8.84 -1.86 1.48
N GLU A 13 -8.76 -0.76 0.72
CA GLU A 13 -9.45 0.48 1.06
C GLU A 13 -10.97 0.33 1.01
N GLU A 14 -11.50 -0.36 0.00
CA GLU A 14 -12.93 -0.71 -0.08
C GLU A 14 -13.34 -1.63 1.08
N GLU A 15 -12.51 -2.61 1.41
CA GLU A 15 -12.78 -3.51 2.53
C GLU A 15 -12.81 -2.76 3.89
N ILE A 16 -11.92 -1.80 4.09
CA ILE A 16 -11.96 -0.94 5.29
C ILE A 16 -13.22 -0.08 5.30
N ARG A 17 -13.63 0.47 4.15
CA ARG A 17 -14.83 1.33 4.04
C ARG A 17 -16.13 0.58 4.26
N ARG A 18 -16.25 -0.66 3.76
CA ARG A 18 -17.46 -1.48 3.95
C ARG A 18 -17.58 -2.03 5.37
N THR A 19 -16.48 -2.13 6.10
CA THR A 19 -16.45 -2.77 7.43
C THR A 19 -16.77 -1.74 8.52
N PRO A 20 -17.88 -1.89 9.28
CA PRO A 20 -18.18 -0.98 10.38
C PRO A 20 -17.13 -1.11 11.49
N TYR A 21 -16.75 0.02 12.10
CA TYR A 21 -15.76 0.07 13.17
C TYR A 21 -16.40 -0.25 14.51
N ASN A 22 -16.13 -1.44 15.04
CA ASN A 22 -16.57 -1.88 16.37
C ASN A 22 -15.47 -2.70 17.06
N LYS A 23 -15.68 -3.08 18.34
CA LYS A 23 -14.68 -3.82 19.13
C LYS A 23 -14.27 -5.16 18.50
N ALA A 24 -15.19 -5.83 17.81
CA ALA A 24 -14.90 -7.11 17.14
C ALA A 24 -14.09 -6.93 15.85
N THR A 25 -14.29 -5.83 15.12
CA THR A 25 -13.64 -5.57 13.83
C THR A 25 -12.37 -4.74 13.94
N GLN A 26 -12.11 -4.09 15.08
CA GLN A 26 -10.91 -3.27 15.31
C GLN A 26 -9.60 -3.99 14.98
N HIS A 27 -9.46 -5.24 15.39
CA HIS A 27 -8.26 -6.04 15.10
C HIS A 27 -8.10 -6.31 13.60
N HIS A 28 -9.21 -6.62 12.90
CA HIS A 28 -9.22 -6.82 11.45
C HIS A 28 -8.84 -5.53 10.72
N ILE A 29 -9.46 -4.41 11.09
CA ILE A 29 -9.18 -3.09 10.52
C ILE A 29 -7.72 -2.68 10.77
N GLY A 30 -7.16 -2.97 11.94
CA GLY A 30 -5.75 -2.76 12.24
C GLY A 30 -4.83 -3.56 11.30
N ARG A 31 -5.14 -4.84 11.08
CA ARG A 31 -4.41 -5.69 10.11
C ARG A 31 -4.52 -5.18 8.68
N LEU A 32 -5.70 -4.72 8.26
CA LEU A 32 -5.93 -4.15 6.92
C LEU A 32 -5.12 -2.85 6.72
N LYS A 33 -5.12 -1.95 7.71
CA LYS A 33 -4.32 -0.72 7.68
C LYS A 33 -2.81 -1.01 7.61
N ALA A 34 -2.33 -2.01 8.37
CA ALA A 34 -0.94 -2.41 8.30
C ALA A 34 -0.55 -2.96 6.92
N LYS A 35 -1.42 -3.77 6.30
CA LYS A 35 -1.22 -4.26 4.92
C LYS A 35 -1.23 -3.10 3.92
N LEU A 36 -2.14 -2.14 4.07
CA LEU A 36 -2.23 -0.96 3.22
C LEU A 36 -0.94 -0.13 3.25
N ALA A 37 -0.38 0.10 4.43
CA ALA A 37 0.87 0.84 4.61
C ALA A 37 2.04 0.15 3.87
N LYS A 38 2.20 -1.17 4.07
CA LYS A 38 3.26 -1.94 3.40
C LYS A 38 3.16 -1.89 1.87
N LEU A 39 1.94 -2.00 1.32
CA LEU A 39 1.73 -1.91 -0.13
C LEU A 39 2.03 -0.52 -0.68
N LYS A 40 1.70 0.54 0.08
CA LYS A 40 2.04 1.93 -0.29
C LYS A 40 3.55 2.15 -0.28
N GLU A 41 4.26 1.65 0.73
CA GLU A 41 5.73 1.68 0.76
C GLU A 41 6.34 0.92 -0.41
N GLU A 42 5.85 -0.27 -0.74
CA GLU A 42 6.37 -1.04 -1.88
C GLU A 42 6.14 -0.30 -3.22
N LEU A 43 4.98 0.34 -3.38
CA LEU A 43 4.67 1.13 -4.56
C LEU A 43 5.64 2.32 -4.70
N GLU A 44 5.89 3.04 -3.62
CA GLU A 44 6.84 4.16 -3.60
C GLU A 44 8.28 3.69 -3.81
N ALA A 45 8.69 2.56 -3.21
CA ALA A 45 10.02 1.97 -3.41
C ALA A 45 10.25 1.54 -4.87
N ARG A 46 9.21 1.03 -5.54
CA ARG A 46 9.28 0.72 -6.99
C ARG A 46 9.39 1.98 -7.84
N LYS A 47 8.70 3.07 -7.48
CA LYS A 47 8.84 4.37 -8.15
C LYS A 47 10.22 4.98 -7.93
N SER A 48 10.76 4.92 -6.71
CA SER A 48 12.08 5.48 -6.38
C SER A 48 13.22 4.71 -7.03
N LYS A 49 13.14 3.37 -7.13
CA LYS A 49 14.10 2.57 -7.93
C LYS A 49 14.14 2.98 -9.40
N ARG A 50 13.02 3.42 -9.99
CA ARG A 50 13.03 3.99 -11.36
C ARG A 50 13.72 5.36 -11.40
N LYS A 51 13.58 6.17 -10.34
CA LYS A 51 14.17 7.52 -10.25
C LYS A 51 15.67 7.54 -9.93
N SER A 52 16.20 6.51 -9.29
CA SER A 52 17.62 6.39 -8.89
C SER A 52 18.62 6.24 -10.05
N ARG A 53 18.18 6.11 -11.30
CA ARG A 53 19.07 6.01 -12.47
C ARG A 53 19.51 7.37 -13.04
N GLU A 54 18.97 8.49 -12.55
CA GLU A 54 19.08 9.78 -13.26
C GLU A 54 19.83 10.91 -12.52
N GLY A 55 20.63 10.66 -11.48
CA GLY A 55 21.16 11.81 -10.72
C GLY A 55 22.26 11.61 -9.68
N PHE A 56 23.34 10.90 -10.01
CA PHE A 56 24.63 11.12 -9.31
C PHE A 56 25.74 11.43 -10.32
N ALA A 57 25.59 12.55 -11.02
CA ALA A 57 26.71 13.23 -11.67
C ALA A 57 27.27 14.25 -10.67
N ILE A 58 28.21 13.80 -9.83
CA ILE A 58 29.08 14.70 -9.08
C ILE A 58 30.15 15.17 -10.09
N LYS A 59 30.22 16.48 -10.35
CA LYS A 59 31.28 17.13 -11.11
C LYS A 59 32.24 17.82 -10.16
#